data_AF-A0A2V8MFE9-F1
#
_entry.id   AF-A0A2V8MFE9-F1
#
_cell.length_a   1.000
_cell.length_b   1.000
_cell.length_c   1.000
_cell.angle_alpha   90.00
_cell.angle_beta   90.00
_cell.angle_gamma   90.00
#
_symmetry.space_group_name_H-M   'P 1'
#
loop_
_entity.id
_entity.type
_entity.pdbx_description
1 polymer ?
#
loop_
_entity_poly.entity_id
_entity_poly.type
_entity_poly.pdbx_seq_one_letter_code
_entity_poly.pdbx_strand_id
1 'polypeptide(L)'
;MKQVFLRSLMMVALALSVTLPALADTVRLKDGSVIRGQIVNFKNEQFTILVGSGTRGRKSRITVYMEDVDSIEFDSAGSAGNTSGSGEDNTSNTSSQPTYQPPPANTQPTNTQPTNPQPSYQPPQTTSTPAPTTNPTFFQINTRVRSDNASNGWTNTGLVVRRGQRLRINASGRVNLGNNRTSTPDGLPSIPDRDKLMRNQPTGGLIAVIGDDNDDFIFIGRSRDFVAQRDGVLFLGVNEGNLSDNSGAFDVVIEAESMSGNPR
;
A
#
# COMPACT_ATOMS: atom_id res chain seq x y z
N MET A 1 54.21 -24.41 -51.65
CA MET A 1 53.26 -24.04 -52.71
C MET A 1 52.18 -23.15 -52.08
N LYS A 2 51.99 -21.94 -52.63
CA LYS A 2 50.72 -21.18 -52.85
C LYS A 2 49.70 -21.16 -51.68
N GLN A 3 49.21 -20.05 -51.13
CA GLN A 3 49.06 -18.67 -51.59
C GLN A 3 49.03 -17.72 -50.39
N VAL A 4 49.40 -16.47 -50.64
CA VAL A 4 49.32 -15.33 -49.74
C VAL A 4 48.17 -14.41 -50.20
N PHE A 5 47.60 -13.68 -49.24
CA PHE A 5 47.09 -12.31 -49.33
C PHE A 5 45.64 -11.97 -49.79
N LEU A 6 45.04 -11.11 -48.95
CA LEU A 6 44.32 -9.85 -49.24
C LEU A 6 42.81 -9.89 -49.60
N ARG A 7 41.94 -9.33 -48.74
CA ARG A 7 41.46 -7.92 -48.78
C ARG A 7 40.13 -7.68 -48.05
N SER A 8 40.04 -6.47 -47.46
CA SER A 8 38.83 -5.64 -47.26
C SER A 8 37.83 -6.09 -46.18
N LEU A 9 37.19 -5.23 -45.39
CA LEU A 9 37.05 -3.78 -45.36
C LEU A 9 36.39 -3.42 -44.01
N MET A 10 36.72 -2.25 -43.46
CA MET A 10 35.86 -1.38 -42.65
C MET A 10 35.18 -1.87 -41.36
N MET A 11 35.58 -1.21 -40.27
CA MET A 11 34.69 -0.48 -39.37
C MET A 11 33.44 -1.23 -38.90
N VAL A 12 33.58 -2.05 -37.86
CA VAL A 12 32.46 -2.23 -36.92
C VAL A 12 32.76 -1.31 -35.75
N ALA A 13 32.07 -0.17 -35.81
CA ALA A 13 32.05 0.85 -34.80
C ALA A 13 31.87 0.22 -33.41
N LEU A 14 32.72 0.69 -32.50
CA LEU A 14 32.54 0.65 -31.07
C LEU A 14 31.06 0.96 -30.73
N ALA A 15 30.25 -0.07 -30.53
CA ALA A 15 28.91 0.07 -29.96
C ALA A 15 29.06 0.36 -28.47
N LEU A 16 29.60 1.53 -28.15
CA LEU A 16 29.36 2.20 -26.90
C LEU A 16 27.87 2.54 -26.94
N SER A 17 27.04 1.60 -26.49
CA SER A 17 25.64 1.86 -26.19
C SER A 17 25.63 2.88 -25.07
N VAL A 18 25.61 4.15 -25.44
CA VAL A 18 25.28 5.26 -24.55
C VAL A 18 23.81 5.09 -24.24
N THR A 19 23.49 4.21 -23.29
CA THR A 19 22.20 4.23 -22.60
C THR A 19 22.24 5.45 -21.70
N LEU A 20 21.69 6.56 -22.19
CA LEU A 20 21.36 7.68 -21.32
C LEU A 20 20.41 7.15 -20.23
N PRO A 21 20.63 7.49 -18.94
CA PRO A 21 19.65 7.18 -17.92
C PRO A 21 18.37 7.94 -18.25
N ALA A 22 17.31 7.22 -18.60
CA ALA A 22 15.97 7.78 -18.57
C ALA A 22 15.71 8.21 -17.13
N LEU A 23 15.49 9.51 -16.94
CA LEU A 23 15.12 10.04 -15.64
C LEU A 23 13.73 9.50 -15.28
N ALA A 24 13.52 9.24 -14.01
CA ALA A 24 12.27 8.65 -13.54
C ALA A 24 11.19 9.73 -13.47
N ASP A 25 9.98 9.44 -13.98
CA ASP A 25 8.84 10.32 -13.75
C ASP A 25 8.51 10.36 -12.25
N THR A 26 8.03 11.50 -11.77
CA THR A 26 7.65 11.70 -10.38
C THR A 26 6.15 11.81 -10.29
N VAL A 27 5.52 10.84 -9.63
CA VAL A 27 4.08 10.82 -9.34
C VAL A 27 3.88 11.18 -7.88
N ARG A 28 3.24 12.33 -7.62
CA ARG A 28 2.83 12.76 -6.28
C ARG A 28 1.40 12.29 -6.05
N LEU A 29 1.16 11.61 -4.94
CA LEU A 29 -0.16 11.18 -4.54
C LEU A 29 -0.80 12.21 -3.59
N LYS A 30 -2.13 12.18 -3.47
CA LYS A 30 -2.89 13.08 -2.59
C LYS A 30 -2.56 12.92 -1.12
N ASP A 31 -1.97 11.80 -0.73
CA ASP A 31 -1.44 11.57 0.62
C ASP A 31 -0.05 12.20 0.85
N GLY A 32 0.50 12.88 -0.17
CA GLY A 32 1.81 13.51 -0.15
C GLY A 32 2.96 12.55 -0.46
N SER A 33 2.71 11.25 -0.66
CA SER A 33 3.74 10.29 -1.05
C SER A 33 4.19 10.52 -2.50
N VAL A 34 5.42 10.12 -2.79
CA VAL A 34 6.06 10.37 -4.08
C VAL A 34 6.62 9.06 -4.63
N ILE A 35 6.11 8.65 -5.78
CA ILE A 35 6.59 7.49 -6.53
C ILE A 35 7.48 7.99 -7.65
N ARG A 36 8.72 7.48 -7.69
CA ARG A 36 9.65 7.74 -8.78
C ARG A 36 9.78 6.51 -9.65
N GLY A 37 9.37 6.61 -10.90
CA GLY A 37 9.47 5.52 -11.86
C GLY A 37 8.92 5.93 -13.21
N GLN A 38 9.17 5.11 -14.22
CA GLN A 38 8.67 5.39 -15.56
C GLN A 38 7.19 5.00 -15.64
N ILE A 39 6.32 5.93 -16.02
CA ILE A 39 4.93 5.60 -16.34
C ILE A 39 4.92 4.87 -17.69
N VAL A 40 4.43 3.63 -17.72
CA VAL A 40 4.46 2.80 -18.94
C VAL A 40 3.09 2.50 -19.52
N ASN A 41 2.02 2.69 -18.74
CA ASN A 41 0.67 2.45 -19.22
C ASN A 41 -0.36 3.22 -18.40
N PHE A 42 -1.47 3.59 -19.02
CA PHE A 42 -2.68 4.08 -18.36
C PHE A 42 -3.90 3.37 -18.93
N LYS A 43 -4.64 2.65 -18.10
CA LYS A 43 -5.85 1.92 -18.50
C LYS A 43 -6.78 1.75 -17.32
N ASN A 44 -8.09 1.85 -17.56
CA ASN A 44 -9.13 1.70 -16.52
C ASN A 44 -8.86 2.62 -15.31
N GLU A 45 -8.49 3.87 -15.58
CA GLU A 45 -8.17 4.86 -14.55
C GLU A 45 -6.99 4.47 -13.64
N GLN A 46 -6.11 3.57 -14.10
CA GLN A 46 -4.92 3.16 -13.38
C GLN A 46 -3.65 3.46 -14.17
N PHE A 47 -2.68 4.11 -13.52
CA PHE A 47 -1.30 4.23 -13.98
C PHE A 47 -0.50 2.98 -13.62
N THR A 48 0.25 2.45 -14.58
CA THR A 48 1.28 1.43 -14.33
C THR A 48 2.65 2.08 -14.38
N ILE A 49 3.40 1.98 -13.29
CA ILE A 49 4.69 2.62 -13.09
C ILE A 49 5.76 1.54 -12.91
N LEU A 50 6.86 1.65 -13.65
CA LEU A 50 8.04 0.81 -13.47
C LEU A 50 9.07 1.55 -12.61
N VAL A 51 9.39 0.96 -11.46
CA VAL A 51 10.36 1.50 -10.49
C VAL A 51 11.60 0.63 -10.46
N GLY A 52 12.78 1.25 -10.68
CA GLY A 52 14.08 0.60 -10.58
C GLY A 52 15.04 0.97 -11.71
N SER A 53 16.19 1.55 -11.34
CA SER A 53 17.28 1.93 -12.23
C SER A 53 18.53 1.11 -11.89
N GLY A 54 18.95 0.21 -12.77
CA GLY A 54 20.25 -0.46 -12.62
C GLY A 54 20.42 -1.71 -13.47
N THR A 55 21.60 -1.84 -14.06
CA THR A 55 22.07 -2.90 -14.97
C THR A 55 22.07 -4.33 -14.39
N ARG A 56 21.59 -4.53 -13.15
CA ARG A 56 21.38 -5.84 -12.50
C ARG A 56 20.13 -5.91 -11.59
N GLY A 57 19.25 -4.90 -11.59
CA GLY A 57 18.17 -4.75 -10.60
C GLY A 57 16.78 -5.12 -11.11
N ARG A 58 16.01 -5.88 -10.31
CA ARG A 58 14.60 -6.22 -10.57
C ARG A 58 13.76 -4.96 -10.79
N LYS A 59 13.13 -4.84 -11.97
CA LYS A 59 12.12 -3.81 -12.24
C LYS A 59 10.85 -4.14 -11.45
N SER A 60 10.43 -3.25 -10.56
CA SER A 60 9.19 -3.41 -9.79
C SER A 60 8.05 -2.68 -10.51
N ARG A 61 6.88 -3.32 -10.63
CA ARG A 61 5.69 -2.73 -11.25
C ARG A 61 4.72 -2.28 -10.16
N ILE A 62 4.38 -1.00 -10.14
CA ILE A 62 3.41 -0.39 -9.23
C ILE A 62 2.18 0.03 -10.05
N THR A 63 0.99 -0.16 -9.49
CA THR A 63 -0.26 0.30 -10.09
C THR A 63 -0.89 1.33 -9.16
N VAL A 64 -1.24 2.50 -9.69
CA VAL A 64 -1.79 3.65 -8.95
C VAL A 64 -3.09 4.09 -9.60
N TYR A 65 -4.16 4.27 -8.84
CA TYR A 65 -5.43 4.78 -9.36
C TYR A 65 -5.35 6.29 -9.59
N MET A 66 -5.99 6.78 -10.65
CA MET A 66 -6.01 8.20 -11.01
C MET A 66 -6.61 9.08 -9.91
N GLU A 67 -7.55 8.55 -9.13
CA GLU A 67 -8.15 9.26 -8.00
C GLU A 67 -7.17 9.54 -6.87
N ASP A 68 -6.10 8.76 -6.73
CA ASP A 68 -5.07 8.92 -5.71
C ASP A 68 -3.94 9.85 -6.15
N VAL A 69 -3.87 10.17 -7.45
CA VAL A 69 -2.83 11.04 -8.00
C VAL A 69 -3.16 12.50 -7.73
N ASP A 70 -2.20 13.22 -7.15
CA ASP A 70 -2.23 14.67 -6.97
C ASP A 70 -1.60 15.38 -8.17
N SER A 71 -0.35 15.03 -8.50
CA SER A 71 0.36 15.57 -9.65
C SER A 71 1.35 14.59 -10.28
N ILE A 72 1.67 14.80 -11.55
CA ILE A 72 2.67 14.03 -12.28
C ILE A 72 3.67 15.01 -12.91
N GLU A 73 4.95 14.81 -12.63
CA GLU A 73 6.07 15.53 -13.22
C GLU A 73 6.85 14.56 -14.12
N PHE A 74 6.81 14.82 -15.43
CA PHE A 74 7.55 14.05 -16.43
C PHE A 74 8.95 14.63 -16.60
N ASP A 75 9.97 13.90 -16.19
CA ASP A 75 11.36 14.32 -16.33
C ASP A 75 11.86 13.95 -17.74
N SER A 76 11.60 14.84 -18.70
CA SER A 76 11.89 14.62 -20.11
C SER A 76 13.35 14.94 -20.44
N ALA A 77 14.22 13.94 -20.36
CA ALA A 77 15.52 13.99 -21.04
C ALA A 77 15.31 13.78 -22.55
N GLY A 78 15.00 14.87 -23.27
CA GLY A 78 15.10 14.94 -24.72
C GLY A 78 13.80 15.20 -25.47
N SER A 79 13.14 16.33 -25.20
CA SER A 79 12.29 16.98 -26.23
C SER A 79 13.13 18.07 -26.91
N ALA A 80 13.81 17.70 -27.99
CA ALA A 80 14.37 18.65 -28.94
C ALA A 80 13.30 19.07 -29.97
N GLY A 81 13.05 20.38 -30.07
CA GLY A 81 12.24 21.06 -31.09
C GLY A 81 10.74 21.14 -30.73
N ASN A 82 10.05 22.29 -30.73
CA ASN A 82 10.26 23.53 -31.47
C ASN A 82 9.40 24.65 -30.81
N THR A 83 10.00 25.84 -30.58
CA THR A 83 9.48 27.24 -30.75
C THR A 83 8.01 27.58 -30.44
N SER A 84 7.61 28.71 -29.82
CA SER A 84 8.18 30.04 -29.59
C SER A 84 7.30 30.77 -28.56
N GLY A 85 7.86 31.75 -27.83
CA GLY A 85 7.04 32.72 -27.08
C GLY A 85 7.85 33.54 -26.08
N SER A 86 8.67 34.46 -26.59
CA SER A 86 9.45 35.47 -25.88
C SER A 86 8.63 36.38 -24.96
N GLY A 87 9.18 36.71 -23.80
CA GLY A 87 8.69 37.78 -22.93
C GLY A 87 9.57 37.91 -21.69
N GLU A 88 10.70 38.59 -21.85
CA GLU A 88 11.49 39.15 -20.75
C GLU A 88 10.64 40.17 -19.99
N ASP A 89 10.55 40.07 -18.66
CA ASP A 89 10.97 41.20 -17.83
C ASP A 89 11.29 40.78 -16.39
N ASN A 90 12.27 41.48 -15.84
CA ASN A 90 12.96 41.29 -14.59
C ASN A 90 12.48 42.36 -13.61
N THR A 91 11.86 42.01 -12.47
CA THR A 91 12.06 42.81 -11.24
C THR A 91 11.66 42.07 -9.97
N SER A 92 12.61 41.99 -9.06
CA SER A 92 12.43 41.76 -7.63
C SER A 92 11.89 43.03 -6.95
N ASN A 93 10.82 42.94 -6.16
CA ASN A 93 10.81 43.54 -4.82
C ASN A 93 9.67 43.06 -3.90
N THR A 94 10.07 42.93 -2.64
CA THR A 94 9.37 42.68 -1.36
C THR A 94 7.88 43.05 -1.23
N SER A 95 7.11 42.16 -0.60
CA SER A 95 5.87 42.48 0.10
C SER A 95 5.76 41.73 1.44
N SER A 96 5.11 42.40 2.37
CA SER A 96 5.21 42.26 3.82
C SER A 96 4.33 41.15 4.42
N GLN A 97 4.81 40.65 5.55
CA GLN A 97 4.18 39.78 6.56
C GLN A 97 2.75 40.18 6.99
N PRO A 98 1.98 39.21 7.54
CA PRO A 98 1.25 39.49 8.79
C PRO A 98 1.57 38.49 9.91
N THR A 99 1.73 39.07 11.10
CA THR A 99 1.99 38.45 12.41
C THR A 99 0.69 37.94 13.04
N TYR A 100 0.72 36.78 13.71
CA TYR A 100 -0.36 36.34 14.58
C TYR A 100 -0.21 36.97 15.98
N GLN A 101 -1.29 37.58 16.48
CA GLN A 101 -1.42 38.10 17.84
C GLN A 101 -2.51 37.30 18.59
N PRO A 102 -2.29 36.86 19.85
CA PRO A 102 -3.30 36.11 20.62
C PRO A 102 -4.30 37.04 21.34
N PRO A 103 -5.57 36.62 21.54
CA PRO A 103 -6.57 37.41 22.27
C PRO A 103 -6.47 37.27 23.80
N PRO A 104 -6.90 38.30 24.57
CA PRO A 104 -6.82 38.35 26.04
C PRO A 104 -8.02 37.69 26.76
N ALA A 105 -7.83 37.46 28.07
CA ALA A 105 -8.77 36.80 28.99
C ALA A 105 -9.63 37.78 29.83
N ASN A 106 -10.76 37.25 30.33
CA ASN A 106 -11.57 37.66 31.50
C ASN A 106 -12.57 38.85 31.25
N THR A 107 -13.84 38.85 31.66
CA THR A 107 -14.45 38.63 32.99
C THR A 107 -15.99 38.51 32.90
N GLN A 108 -16.57 37.82 33.90
CA GLN A 108 -18.00 37.66 34.23
C GLN A 108 -18.66 38.96 34.75
N PRO A 109 -20.00 39.12 34.60
CA PRO A 109 -20.82 39.63 35.71
C PRO A 109 -22.11 38.84 36.01
N THR A 110 -22.38 38.72 37.32
CA THR A 110 -23.64 38.35 38.01
C THR A 110 -24.69 39.47 37.96
N ASN A 111 -26.01 39.17 37.92
CA ASN A 111 -26.94 39.29 39.08
C ASN A 111 -28.46 39.19 38.70
N THR A 112 -29.18 38.42 39.53
CA THR A 112 -30.61 38.44 39.97
C THR A 112 -31.82 38.74 39.06
N GLN A 113 -32.75 37.78 39.17
CA GLN A 113 -34.14 37.60 38.74
C GLN A 113 -35.18 38.63 39.28
N PRO A 114 -36.32 38.80 38.57
CA PRO A 114 -37.65 38.75 39.20
C PRO A 114 -38.58 37.68 38.59
N THR A 115 -39.50 37.22 39.43
CA THR A 115 -40.38 36.03 39.34
C THR A 115 -41.69 36.24 38.56
N ASN A 116 -42.11 35.26 37.74
CA ASN A 116 -43.53 34.93 37.48
C ASN A 116 -43.69 33.52 36.85
N PRO A 117 -44.86 32.85 36.85
CA PRO A 117 -45.00 31.46 37.28
C PRO A 117 -44.92 30.47 36.11
N GLN A 118 -44.34 29.32 36.42
CA GLN A 118 -44.13 28.15 35.58
C GLN A 118 -45.36 27.71 34.76
N PRO A 119 -45.29 27.71 33.42
CA PRO A 119 -45.98 26.75 32.56
C PRO A 119 -45.11 25.49 32.44
N SER A 120 -45.73 24.32 32.44
CA SER A 120 -45.11 23.00 32.35
C SER A 120 -44.04 22.89 31.24
N TYR A 121 -42.80 22.56 31.62
CA TYR A 121 -41.77 22.14 30.68
C TYR A 121 -42.17 20.78 30.07
N GLN A 122 -42.56 20.77 28.79
CA GLN A 122 -42.18 19.64 27.94
C GLN A 122 -40.68 19.79 27.66
N PRO A 123 -39.87 18.73 27.87
CA PRO A 123 -38.47 18.76 27.43
C PRO A 123 -38.43 19.13 25.94
N PRO A 124 -37.54 20.05 25.53
CA PRO A 124 -37.27 20.21 24.11
C PRO A 124 -36.90 18.84 23.55
N GLN A 125 -37.63 18.39 22.52
CA GLN A 125 -37.15 17.32 21.67
C GLN A 125 -35.84 17.82 21.07
N THR A 126 -34.72 17.46 21.69
CA THR A 126 -33.43 17.54 21.02
C THR A 126 -33.58 16.69 19.78
N THR A 127 -33.70 17.34 18.62
CA THR A 127 -33.40 16.72 17.35
C THR A 127 -31.93 16.32 17.43
N SER A 128 -31.68 15.12 17.95
CA SER A 128 -30.42 14.44 17.77
C SER A 128 -30.30 14.20 16.28
N THR A 129 -29.67 15.15 15.57
CA THR A 129 -29.14 14.90 14.25
C THR A 129 -28.27 13.65 14.40
N PRO A 130 -28.61 12.50 13.78
CA PRO A 130 -27.74 11.35 13.82
C PRO A 130 -26.41 11.82 13.23
N ALA A 131 -25.30 11.64 13.96
CA ALA A 131 -23.99 11.72 13.33
C ALA A 131 -24.04 10.80 12.11
N PRO A 132 -23.56 11.23 10.92
CA PRO A 132 -23.55 10.35 9.76
C PRO A 132 -22.77 9.10 10.14
N THR A 133 -23.47 7.97 10.26
CA THR A 133 -22.84 6.65 10.34
C THR A 133 -22.28 6.38 8.96
N THR A 134 -21.07 6.86 8.67
CA THR A 134 -20.36 6.44 7.48
C THR A 134 -20.09 4.96 7.64
N ASN A 135 -20.87 4.13 6.95
CA ASN A 135 -20.57 2.71 6.87
C ASN A 135 -19.15 2.59 6.30
N PRO A 136 -18.24 1.86 6.97
CA PRO A 136 -16.89 1.70 6.48
C PRO A 136 -16.93 1.08 5.08
N THR A 137 -16.33 1.77 4.12
CA THR A 137 -16.16 1.24 2.76
C THR A 137 -14.97 0.29 2.76
N PHE A 138 -15.06 -0.80 2.01
CA PHE A 138 -13.98 -1.78 1.89
C PHE A 138 -13.56 -1.90 0.43
N PHE A 139 -12.26 -2.10 0.21
CA PHE A 139 -11.72 -2.52 -1.08
C PHE A 139 -11.14 -3.93 -0.98
N GLN A 140 -11.12 -4.65 -2.11
CA GLN A 140 -10.75 -6.05 -2.16
C GLN A 140 -9.39 -6.27 -2.83
N ILE A 141 -8.57 -7.14 -2.26
CA ILE A 141 -7.34 -7.68 -2.83
C ILE A 141 -7.45 -9.20 -2.87
N ASN A 142 -7.17 -9.79 -4.03
CA ASN A 142 -7.07 -11.23 -4.18
C ASN A 142 -5.60 -11.62 -4.24
N THR A 143 -5.20 -12.60 -3.44
CA THR A 143 -3.83 -13.09 -3.39
C THR A 143 -3.79 -14.61 -3.30
N ARG A 144 -2.75 -15.21 -3.87
CA ARG A 144 -2.54 -16.66 -3.84
C ARG A 144 -1.36 -16.96 -2.94
N VAL A 145 -1.64 -17.60 -1.80
CA VAL A 145 -0.65 -17.89 -0.76
C VAL A 145 -0.09 -19.28 -0.99
N ARG A 146 1.20 -19.37 -1.35
CA ARG A 146 1.89 -20.65 -1.49
C ARG A 146 2.18 -21.26 -0.11
N SER A 147 2.16 -22.58 -0.03
CA SER A 147 2.52 -23.30 1.20
C SER A 147 3.99 -23.70 1.28
N ASP A 148 4.76 -23.53 0.20
CA ASP A 148 6.17 -23.91 0.16
C ASP A 148 7.09 -22.81 0.68
N ASN A 149 8.37 -23.15 0.86
CA ASN A 149 9.38 -22.23 1.37
C ASN A 149 9.83 -21.16 0.35
N ALA A 150 9.08 -20.93 -0.73
CA ALA A 150 9.36 -19.81 -1.62
C ALA A 150 9.23 -18.50 -0.84
N SER A 151 10.17 -17.57 -1.05
CA SER A 151 10.19 -16.28 -0.33
C SER A 151 10.14 -16.44 1.20
N ASN A 152 10.86 -17.42 1.74
CA ASN A 152 10.89 -17.74 3.17
C ASN A 152 9.51 -18.08 3.75
N GLY A 153 8.62 -18.68 2.94
CA GLY A 153 7.28 -19.09 3.38
C GLY A 153 6.24 -17.97 3.45
N TRP A 154 6.60 -16.76 3.00
CA TRP A 154 5.73 -15.59 3.07
C TRP A 154 5.33 -15.08 1.68
N THR A 155 4.03 -14.80 1.55
CA THR A 155 3.44 -14.12 0.41
C THR A 155 3.21 -12.67 0.75
N ASN A 156 3.94 -11.77 0.08
CA ASN A 156 3.67 -10.33 0.14
C ASN A 156 2.36 -10.02 -0.62
N THR A 157 1.39 -9.43 0.06
CA THR A 157 0.08 -9.11 -0.53
C THR A 157 0.07 -7.80 -1.32
N GLY A 158 1.07 -6.95 -1.14
CA GLY A 158 1.11 -5.57 -1.63
C GLY A 158 0.24 -4.60 -0.82
N LEU A 159 -0.55 -5.08 0.14
CA LEU A 159 -1.38 -4.23 0.99
C LEU A 159 -0.54 -3.58 2.08
N VAL A 160 -0.46 -2.25 2.05
CA VAL A 160 0.03 -1.46 3.18
C VAL A 160 -1.15 -1.22 4.12
N VAL A 161 -1.02 -1.72 5.34
CA VAL A 161 -1.99 -1.61 6.41
C VAL A 161 -1.58 -0.48 7.36
N ARG A 162 -2.56 0.25 7.88
CA ARG A 162 -2.34 1.22 8.96
C ARG A 162 -2.95 0.75 10.27
N ARG A 163 -2.34 1.13 11.40
CA ARG A 163 -2.90 0.87 12.72
C ARG A 163 -4.32 1.45 12.82
N GLY A 164 -5.25 0.65 13.33
CA GLY A 164 -6.67 1.01 13.43
C GLY A 164 -7.52 0.64 12.21
N GLN A 165 -6.90 0.27 11.09
CA GLN A 165 -7.61 -0.18 9.89
C GLN A 165 -8.27 -1.54 10.13
N ARG A 166 -9.53 -1.71 9.71
CA ARG A 166 -10.22 -3.00 9.75
C ARG A 166 -9.90 -3.83 8.51
N LEU A 167 -9.62 -5.11 8.72
CA LEU A 167 -9.44 -6.09 7.66
C LEU A 167 -10.42 -7.25 7.86
N ARG A 168 -10.94 -7.77 6.76
CA ARG A 168 -11.65 -9.04 6.67
C ARG A 168 -10.91 -9.92 5.69
N ILE A 169 -10.53 -11.11 6.11
CA ILE A 169 -9.81 -12.04 5.25
C ILE A 169 -10.64 -13.31 5.14
N ASN A 170 -10.88 -13.75 3.90
CA ASN A 170 -11.52 -15.01 3.60
C ASN A 170 -10.56 -15.85 2.74
N ALA A 171 -10.40 -17.12 3.10
CA ALA A 171 -9.46 -18.02 2.45
C ALA A 171 -10.15 -19.33 2.06
N SER A 172 -9.69 -19.88 0.94
CA SER A 172 -10.14 -21.18 0.43
C SER A 172 -8.97 -21.95 -0.17
N GLY A 173 -9.23 -23.14 -0.69
CA GLY A 173 -8.22 -23.99 -1.29
C GLY A 173 -7.63 -25.01 -0.31
N ARG A 174 -6.56 -25.66 -0.75
CA ARG A 174 -5.92 -26.78 -0.04
C ARG A 174 -4.43 -26.79 -0.31
N VAL A 175 -3.68 -27.21 0.70
CA VAL A 175 -2.23 -27.40 0.65
C VAL A 175 -1.90 -28.81 1.10
N ASN A 176 -0.86 -29.40 0.52
CA ASN A 176 -0.27 -30.66 0.98
C ASN A 176 0.89 -30.32 1.92
N LEU A 177 0.89 -30.93 3.11
CA LEU A 177 1.86 -30.72 4.19
C LEU A 177 2.96 -31.81 4.21
N GLY A 178 3.18 -32.46 3.07
CA GLY A 178 3.89 -33.74 3.01
C GLY A 178 3.14 -34.89 3.69
N ASN A 179 3.74 -36.09 3.69
CA ASN A 179 3.23 -37.28 4.39
C ASN A 179 1.76 -37.63 4.09
N ASN A 180 1.28 -37.38 2.87
CA ASN A 180 -0.11 -37.55 2.44
C ASN A 180 -1.13 -36.77 3.30
N ARG A 181 -0.70 -35.68 3.95
CA ARG A 181 -1.56 -34.80 4.74
C ARG A 181 -2.00 -33.63 3.89
N THR A 182 -3.27 -33.28 3.98
CA THR A 182 -3.81 -32.12 3.28
C THR A 182 -4.56 -31.23 4.25
N SER A 183 -4.30 -29.93 4.16
CA SER A 183 -4.86 -28.92 5.04
C SER A 183 -5.71 -27.92 4.27
N THR A 184 -6.76 -27.42 4.91
CA THR A 184 -7.50 -26.22 4.51
C THR A 184 -6.92 -25.01 5.26
N PRO A 185 -7.37 -23.78 4.98
CA PRO A 185 -6.89 -22.61 5.73
C PRO A 185 -7.13 -22.70 7.24
N ASP A 186 -8.13 -23.45 7.70
CA ASP A 186 -8.39 -23.70 9.13
C ASP A 186 -7.29 -24.55 9.81
N GLY A 187 -6.46 -25.23 9.02
CA GLY A 187 -5.40 -26.09 9.53
C GLY A 187 -5.89 -27.43 10.07
N LEU A 188 -4.94 -28.22 10.57
CA LEU A 188 -5.16 -29.51 11.23
C LEU A 188 -4.82 -29.36 12.73
N PRO A 189 -5.82 -29.37 13.64
CA PRO A 189 -5.59 -29.07 15.06
C PRO A 189 -4.88 -30.19 15.82
N SER A 190 -4.96 -31.43 15.33
CA SER A 190 -4.44 -32.62 16.01
C SER A 190 -3.03 -33.03 15.58
N ILE A 191 -2.34 -32.21 14.78
CA ILE A 191 -0.98 -32.48 14.31
C ILE A 191 0.02 -31.80 15.26
N PRO A 192 0.85 -32.56 15.99
CA PRO A 192 1.94 -32.00 16.76
C PRO A 192 3.00 -31.45 15.81
N ASP A 193 3.34 -30.17 15.98
CA ASP A 193 4.38 -29.47 15.25
C ASP A 193 4.94 -28.40 16.20
N ARG A 194 6.20 -28.56 16.60
CA ARG A 194 6.86 -27.67 17.57
C ARG A 194 7.63 -26.53 16.89
N ASP A 195 7.82 -26.64 15.59
CA ASP A 195 8.67 -25.74 14.82
C ASP A 195 7.85 -24.68 14.08
N LYS A 196 6.52 -24.85 14.01
CA LYS A 196 5.61 -23.80 13.53
C LYS A 196 5.65 -22.52 14.38
N LEU A 197 5.41 -21.40 13.73
CA LEU A 197 5.43 -20.05 14.31
C LEU A 197 4.36 -19.88 15.40
N MET A 198 3.12 -20.32 15.14
CA MET A 198 2.03 -20.28 16.11
C MET A 198 1.76 -21.68 16.69
N ARG A 199 2.55 -22.07 17.70
CA ARG A 199 2.50 -23.41 18.33
C ARG A 199 1.13 -23.82 18.87
N ASN A 200 0.35 -22.85 19.36
CA ASN A 200 -0.99 -23.08 19.92
C ASN A 200 -2.10 -23.08 18.86
N GLN A 201 -1.76 -22.90 17.58
CA GLN A 201 -2.71 -22.85 16.47
C GLN A 201 -2.57 -24.09 15.57
N PRO A 202 -3.60 -24.47 14.80
CA PRO A 202 -3.55 -25.63 13.91
C PRO A 202 -2.36 -25.61 12.93
N THR A 203 -1.76 -26.77 12.70
CA THR A 203 -0.68 -26.92 11.69
C THR A 203 -1.27 -26.83 10.29
N GLY A 204 -0.57 -26.17 9.36
CA GLY A 204 -1.05 -25.99 8.00
C GLY A 204 -2.18 -24.98 7.85
N GLY A 205 -2.49 -24.21 8.90
CA GLY A 205 -3.49 -23.15 8.86
C GLY A 205 -2.92 -21.83 8.33
N LEU A 206 -3.76 -20.97 7.78
CA LEU A 206 -3.36 -19.66 7.27
C LEU A 206 -3.04 -18.70 8.42
N ILE A 207 -1.90 -18.04 8.34
CA ILE A 207 -1.45 -16.99 9.26
C ILE A 207 -1.07 -15.72 8.50
N ALA A 208 -1.04 -14.62 9.24
CA ALA A 208 -0.63 -13.32 8.76
C ALA A 208 0.38 -12.67 9.70
N VAL A 209 1.12 -11.71 9.17
CA VAL A 209 1.92 -10.74 9.95
C VAL A 209 1.85 -9.38 9.25
N ILE A 210 1.87 -8.29 10.02
CA ILE A 210 1.92 -6.92 9.49
C ILE A 210 3.30 -6.36 9.83
N GLY A 211 4.07 -6.01 8.80
CA GLY A 211 5.50 -5.74 8.94
C GLY A 211 6.31 -7.04 9.04
N ASP A 212 7.53 -7.03 8.52
CA ASP A 212 8.45 -8.17 8.47
C ASP A 212 9.50 -8.14 9.61
N ASP A 213 9.36 -7.21 10.54
CA ASP A 213 10.30 -6.91 11.62
C ASP A 213 9.87 -7.45 13.00
N ASN A 214 8.88 -8.36 13.03
CA ASN A 214 8.25 -8.82 14.27
C ASN A 214 7.69 -10.25 14.21
N ASP A 215 7.28 -10.74 15.37
CA ASP A 215 6.70 -12.06 15.61
C ASP A 215 5.23 -12.01 16.10
N ASP A 216 4.53 -10.91 15.85
CA ASP A 216 3.11 -10.73 16.20
C ASP A 216 2.21 -11.38 15.14
N PHE A 217 2.24 -12.71 15.11
CA PHE A 217 1.51 -13.52 14.14
C PHE A 217 0.02 -13.57 14.46
N ILE A 218 -0.79 -13.49 13.41
CA ILE A 218 -2.24 -13.53 13.48
C ILE A 218 -2.73 -14.81 12.81
N PHE A 219 -3.41 -15.67 13.55
CA PHE A 219 -4.08 -16.82 12.95
C PHE A 219 -5.31 -16.38 12.16
N ILE A 220 -5.35 -16.61 10.85
CA ILE A 220 -6.47 -16.20 10.01
C ILE A 220 -7.49 -17.34 9.87
N GLY A 221 -7.03 -18.57 9.69
CA GLY A 221 -7.95 -19.68 9.39
C GLY A 221 -8.65 -19.48 8.04
N ARG A 222 -9.86 -20.03 7.90
CA ARG A 222 -10.72 -19.81 6.73
C ARG A 222 -11.29 -18.39 6.65
N SER A 223 -11.55 -17.75 7.77
CA SER A 223 -12.11 -16.40 7.79
C SER A 223 -11.75 -15.69 9.09
N ARG A 224 -11.33 -14.43 8.99
CA ARG A 224 -11.09 -13.59 10.17
C ARG A 224 -11.28 -12.11 9.86
N ASP A 225 -11.94 -11.45 10.80
CA ASP A 225 -12.06 -10.01 10.89
C ASP A 225 -11.18 -9.49 12.04
N PHE A 226 -10.39 -8.45 11.80
CA PHE A 226 -9.57 -7.84 12.85
C PHE A 226 -9.25 -6.37 12.56
N VAL A 227 -8.80 -5.68 13.61
CA VAL A 227 -8.25 -4.32 13.53
C VAL A 227 -6.74 -4.41 13.62
N ALA A 228 -6.04 -3.81 12.66
CA ALA A 228 -4.59 -3.78 12.63
C ALA A 228 -4.02 -3.03 13.85
N GLN A 229 -3.04 -3.64 14.52
CA GLN A 229 -2.42 -3.05 15.72
C GLN A 229 -1.18 -2.20 15.41
N ARG A 230 -0.71 -2.23 14.17
CA ARG A 230 0.50 -1.54 13.69
C ARG A 230 0.39 -1.20 12.21
N ASP A 231 1.27 -0.31 11.77
CA ASP A 231 1.46 0.01 10.35
C ASP A 231 2.43 -1.00 9.72
N GLY A 232 2.25 -1.29 8.43
CA GLY A 232 3.19 -2.14 7.69
C GLY A 232 2.55 -2.89 6.52
N VAL A 233 3.37 -3.60 5.76
CA VAL A 233 2.88 -4.47 4.68
C VAL A 233 2.29 -5.75 5.28
N LEU A 234 1.12 -6.18 4.79
CA LEU A 234 0.54 -7.47 5.16
C LEU A 234 1.21 -8.62 4.39
N PHE A 235 1.72 -9.59 5.14
CA PHE A 235 2.22 -10.86 4.61
C PHE A 235 1.34 -12.01 5.08
N LEU A 236 1.20 -13.03 4.23
CA LEU A 236 0.43 -14.24 4.51
C LEU A 236 1.32 -15.48 4.34
N GLY A 237 1.10 -16.49 5.19
CA GLY A 237 1.89 -17.72 5.18
C GLY A 237 1.14 -18.90 5.80
N VAL A 238 1.78 -20.06 5.83
CA VAL A 238 1.21 -21.29 6.40
C VAL A 238 1.87 -21.58 7.75
N ASN A 239 1.05 -21.89 8.76
CA ASN A 239 1.50 -22.19 10.12
C ASN A 239 2.06 -23.62 10.20
N GLU A 240 3.31 -23.80 9.78
CA GLU A 240 3.97 -25.10 9.74
C GLU A 240 5.48 -24.97 9.93
N GLY A 241 6.07 -25.96 10.59
CA GLY A 241 7.51 -26.00 10.87
C GLY A 241 8.37 -26.49 9.71
N ASN A 242 7.83 -27.29 8.80
CA ASN A 242 8.53 -27.76 7.60
C ASN A 242 7.78 -27.32 6.34
N LEU A 243 8.28 -26.29 5.66
CA LEU A 243 7.69 -25.81 4.40
C LEU A 243 8.33 -26.44 3.16
N SER A 244 9.32 -27.31 3.32
CA SER A 244 10.14 -27.81 2.20
C SER A 244 9.50 -28.96 1.43
N ASP A 245 8.60 -29.70 2.07
CA ASP A 245 7.80 -30.80 1.48
C ASP A 245 6.37 -30.38 1.13
N ASN A 246 6.09 -29.09 1.22
CA ASN A 246 4.79 -28.54 0.96
C ASN A 246 4.52 -28.33 -0.53
N SER A 247 3.24 -28.45 -0.89
CA SER A 247 2.76 -28.04 -2.21
C SER A 247 1.32 -27.54 -2.16
N GLY A 248 0.88 -26.89 -3.24
CA GLY A 248 -0.44 -26.27 -3.31
C GLY A 248 -0.45 -24.82 -2.83
N ALA A 249 -1.65 -24.27 -2.67
CA ALA A 249 -1.84 -22.88 -2.28
C ALA A 249 -3.23 -22.66 -1.70
N PHE A 250 -3.37 -21.57 -0.94
CA PHE A 250 -4.65 -20.99 -0.60
C PHE A 250 -4.97 -19.83 -1.54
N ASP A 251 -6.24 -19.71 -1.92
CA ASP A 251 -6.76 -18.53 -2.61
C ASP A 251 -7.42 -17.64 -1.56
N VAL A 252 -6.91 -16.43 -1.39
CA VAL A 252 -7.25 -15.51 -0.29
C VAL A 252 -7.83 -14.22 -0.85
N VAL A 253 -8.94 -13.80 -0.27
CA VAL A 253 -9.62 -12.54 -0.50
C VAL A 253 -9.44 -11.69 0.76
N ILE A 254 -8.87 -10.51 0.61
CA ILE A 254 -8.65 -9.53 1.67
C ILE A 254 -9.54 -8.33 1.37
N GLU A 255 -10.45 -8.00 2.27
CA GLU A 255 -11.19 -6.75 2.28
C GLU A 255 -10.57 -5.82 3.33
N ALA A 256 -10.07 -4.67 2.91
CA ALA A 256 -9.51 -3.69 3.82
C ALA A 256 -10.39 -2.44 3.84
N GLU A 257 -10.62 -1.90 5.03
CA GLU A 257 -11.35 -0.65 5.21
C GLU A 257 -10.60 0.48 4.49
N SER A 258 -11.31 1.17 3.60
CA SER A 258 -10.81 2.39 2.98
C SER A 258 -10.75 3.46 4.06
N MET A 259 -9.56 4.01 4.26
CA MET A 259 -9.37 5.07 5.24
C MET A 259 -9.80 6.39 4.61
N SER A 260 -11.12 6.63 4.59
CA SER A 260 -11.65 7.96 4.27
C SER A 260 -11.10 8.95 5.29
N GLY A 261 -10.29 9.91 4.82
CA GLY A 261 -9.71 10.93 5.69
C GLY A 261 -10.81 11.66 6.44
N ASN A 262 -10.76 11.61 7.78
CA ASN A 262 -11.60 12.47 8.60
C ASN A 262 -11.21 13.92 8.28
N PRO A 263 -12.14 14.79 7.84
CA PRO A 263 -11.82 16.17 7.55
C PRO A 263 -11.33 16.83 8.86
N ARG A 264 -10.12 17.38 8.81
CA ARG A 264 -9.62 18.33 9.80
C ARG A 264 -9.77 19.73 9.22
#